data_AF-A0A059CAL8-F1
#
_entry.id   AF-A0A059CAL8-F1
#
_cell.length_a   1.000
_cell.length_b   1.000
_cell.length_c   1.000
_cell.angle_alpha   90.00
_cell.angle_beta   90.00
_cell.angle_gamma   90.00
#
_symmetry.space_group_name_H-M   'P 1'
#
loop_
_entity.id
_entity.type
_entity.pdbx_description
1 polymer ?
#
loop_
_entity_poly.entity_id
_entity_poly.type
_entity_poly.pdbx_seq_one_letter_code
_entity_poly.pdbx_strand_id
1 'polypeptide(L)'
;MGVYLHGRLYWIMRRKGVRNSAKVLVAFDIRTESFVEVDLPNVIDNRLRMDLAALPGRLCLIVYREPRVVDVWFLRVYILHRPWAPLFSLRDHWWSCRPIQLLAYSEDGSQVLVQVSSTTLGWYNLETGGVKPFHINGVPPSSATCLPI
;
A
#
# COMPACT_ATOMS: atom_id res chain seq x y z
N MET A 1 10.97 -0.71 -1.38
CA MET A 1 10.87 -1.82 -2.35
C MET A 1 10.22 -1.31 -3.62
N GLY A 2 10.50 -1.91 -4.77
CA GLY A 2 9.91 -1.51 -6.06
C GLY A 2 8.75 -2.41 -6.47
N VAL A 3 7.88 -1.91 -7.35
CA VAL A 3 6.70 -2.61 -7.88
C VAL A 3 6.73 -2.53 -9.40
N TYR A 4 6.59 -3.67 -10.08
CA TYR A 4 6.45 -3.72 -11.53
C TYR A 4 4.98 -3.75 -11.94
N LEU A 5 4.58 -2.85 -12.84
CA LEU A 5 3.21 -2.80 -13.37
C LEU A 5 3.21 -2.21 -14.79
N HIS A 6 2.55 -2.90 -15.73
CA HIS A 6 2.34 -2.44 -17.11
C HIS A 6 3.63 -1.96 -17.82
N GLY A 7 4.72 -2.73 -17.74
CA GLY A 7 5.99 -2.38 -18.41
C GLY A 7 6.82 -1.32 -17.69
N ARG A 8 6.40 -0.89 -16.49
CA ARG A 8 7.09 0.13 -15.70
C ARG A 8 7.46 -0.39 -14.32
N LEU A 9 8.66 -0.05 -13.86
CA LEU A 9 9.11 -0.28 -12.49
C LEU A 9 8.90 0.99 -11.67
N TYR A 10 8.20 0.89 -10.56
CA TYR A 10 7.88 2.00 -9.66
C TYR A 10 8.59 1.84 -8.33
N TRP A 11 9.18 2.90 -7.77
CA TRP A 11 9.71 2.89 -6.40
C TRP A 11 9.68 4.28 -5.77
N ILE A 12 9.69 4.29 -4.44
CA ILE A 12 9.80 5.52 -3.65
C ILE A 12 11.28 5.78 -3.34
N MET A 13 11.73 7.01 -3.55
CA MET A 13 13.08 7.44 -3.20
C MET A 13 13.11 8.84 -2.58
N ARG A 14 14.24 9.19 -1.99
CA ARG A 14 14.52 10.53 -1.47
C ARG A 14 15.53 11.23 -2.37
N ARG A 15 15.38 12.54 -2.54
CA ARG A 15 16.39 13.36 -3.22
C ARG A 15 17.67 13.40 -2.37
N LYS A 16 18.81 13.11 -3.00
CA LYS A 16 20.14 13.09 -2.36
C LYS A 16 20.53 14.49 -1.88
N GLY A 17 21.26 14.57 -0.78
CA GLY A 17 21.86 15.83 -0.28
C GLY A 17 20.93 16.75 0.51
N VAL A 18 19.64 16.40 0.67
CA VAL A 18 18.68 17.19 1.44
C VAL A 18 18.26 16.39 2.68
N ARG A 19 18.64 16.87 3.87
CA ARG A 19 18.22 16.28 5.14
C ARG A 19 16.70 16.40 5.27
N ASN A 20 16.03 15.31 5.66
CA ASN A 20 14.57 15.24 5.76
C ASN A 20 13.83 15.56 4.44
N SER A 21 14.41 15.18 3.30
CA SER A 21 13.82 15.43 1.99
C SER A 21 12.49 14.71 1.80
N ALA A 22 11.60 15.42 1.11
CA ALA A 22 10.39 14.88 0.51
C ALA A 22 10.70 13.60 -0.27
N LYS A 23 9.85 12.58 -0.12
CA LYS A 23 9.90 11.41 -0.99
C LYS A 23 9.28 11.75 -2.35
N VAL A 24 9.80 11.10 -3.38
CA VAL A 24 9.26 11.15 -4.73
C VAL A 24 8.96 9.72 -5.19
N LEU A 25 7.92 9.56 -5.99
CA LEU A 25 7.62 8.32 -6.70
C LEU A 25 8.25 8.42 -8.09
N VAL A 26 9.07 7.44 -8.43
CA VAL A 26 9.72 7.37 -9.74
C VAL A 26 9.22 6.12 -10.46
N ALA A 27 8.98 6.27 -11.76
CA ALA A 27 8.70 5.19 -12.69
C ALA A 27 9.83 5.08 -13.72
N PHE A 28 10.34 3.88 -13.94
CA PHE A 28 11.21 3.55 -15.07
C PHE A 28 10.42 2.78 -16.11
N ASP A 29 10.30 3.34 -17.30
CA ASP A 29 9.67 2.68 -18.44
C ASP A 29 10.68 1.79 -19.15
N ILE A 30 10.47 0.47 -19.08
CA ILE A 30 11.43 -0.51 -19.60
C ILE A 30 11.52 -0.43 -21.13
N ARG A 31 10.44 -0.01 -21.81
CA ARG A 31 10.39 0.03 -23.27
C ARG A 31 11.15 1.23 -23.82
N THR A 32 11.06 2.38 -23.16
CA THR A 32 11.74 3.61 -23.59
C THR A 32 13.02 3.90 -22.83
N GLU A 33 13.35 3.06 -21.85
CA GLU A 33 14.51 3.19 -20.95
C GLU A 33 14.60 4.56 -20.28
N SER A 34 13.43 5.15 -19.97
CA SER A 34 13.33 6.52 -19.48
C SER A 34 12.72 6.57 -18.09
N PHE A 35 13.17 7.53 -17.28
CA PHE A 35 12.62 7.80 -15.96
C PHE A 35 11.57 8.92 -16.02
N VAL A 36 10.51 8.75 -15.25
CA VAL A 36 9.46 9.75 -15.06
C VAL A 36 9.18 9.89 -13.56
N GLU A 37 9.16 11.12 -13.05
CA GLU A 37 8.64 11.41 -11.71
C GLU A 37 7.11 11.37 -11.78
N VAL A 38 6.49 10.58 -10.92
CA VAL A 38 5.04 10.46 -10.81
C VAL A 38 4.60 11.27 -9.61
N ASP A 39 3.66 12.18 -9.82
CA ASP A 39 3.11 13.00 -8.75
C ASP A 39 2.51 12.11 -7.64
N LEU A 40 2.77 12.47 -6.39
CA LEU A 40 2.11 11.88 -5.22
C LEU A 40 0.76 12.59 -4.97
N PRO A 41 -0.16 12.01 -4.18
CA PRO A 41 -1.39 12.72 -3.83
C PRO A 41 -1.09 14.02 -3.07
N ASN A 42 -1.57 15.17 -3.56
CA ASN A 42 -1.29 16.51 -3.00
C ASN A 42 -1.68 16.66 -1.52
N VAL A 43 -2.60 15.84 -1.03
CA VAL A 43 -3.09 15.87 0.36
C VAL A 43 -2.18 15.14 1.33
N ILE A 44 -1.12 14.49 0.86
CA ILE A 44 -0.24 13.66 1.66
C ILE A 44 1.10 14.37 1.89
N ASP A 45 1.52 14.43 3.14
CA ASP A 45 2.89 14.80 3.47
C ASP A 45 3.85 13.69 2.99
N ASN A 46 4.61 13.99 1.94
CA ASN A 46 5.59 13.09 1.35
C ASN A 46 6.81 12.77 2.25
N ARG A 47 6.88 13.34 3.45
CA ARG A 47 7.84 12.97 4.49
C ARG A 47 7.39 11.75 5.30
N LEU A 48 6.09 11.45 5.30
CA LEU A 48 5.51 10.28 5.97
C LEU A 48 6.05 8.96 5.41
N ARG A 49 6.10 7.92 6.24
CA ARG A 49 6.46 6.58 5.77
C ARG A 49 5.47 6.15 4.68
N MET A 50 6.02 5.59 3.60
CA MET A 50 5.25 5.16 2.43
C MET A 50 5.81 3.87 1.88
N ASP A 51 4.93 2.98 1.47
CA ASP A 51 5.23 1.76 0.73
C ASP A 51 4.40 1.70 -0.55
N LEU A 52 4.78 0.83 -1.49
CA LEU A 52 4.05 0.58 -2.72
C LEU A 52 3.59 -0.87 -2.75
N ALA A 53 2.44 -1.10 -3.39
CA ALA A 53 1.96 -2.42 -3.73
C ALA A 53 1.36 -2.44 -5.14
N ALA A 54 1.30 -3.62 -5.75
CA ALA A 54 0.46 -3.85 -6.91
C ALA A 54 -0.71 -4.71 -6.47
N LEU A 55 -1.92 -4.18 -6.62
CA LEU A 55 -3.12 -5.00 -6.71
C LEU A 55 -3.36 -5.31 -8.19
N PRO A 56 -4.15 -6.34 -8.53
CA PRO A 56 -4.42 -6.70 -9.92
C PRO A 56 -4.70 -5.48 -10.83
N GLY A 57 -3.74 -5.17 -11.71
CA GLY A 57 -3.81 -4.05 -12.66
C GLY A 57 -3.71 -2.63 -12.08
N ARG A 58 -3.42 -2.44 -10.78
CA ARG A 58 -3.43 -1.12 -10.12
C ARG A 58 -2.23 -0.91 -9.19
N LEU A 59 -1.53 0.22 -9.39
CA LEU A 59 -0.49 0.67 -8.48
C LEU A 59 -1.14 1.27 -7.24
N CYS A 60 -0.74 0.80 -6.06
CA CYS A 60 -1.22 1.27 -4.78
C CYS A 60 -0.10 1.93 -3.98
N LEU A 61 -0.44 3.03 -3.31
CA LEU A 61 0.42 3.75 -2.38
C LEU A 61 -0.14 3.55 -0.97
N ILE A 62 0.69 3.05 -0.07
CA ILE A 62 0.37 2.80 1.33
C ILE A 62 1.05 3.88 2.17
N VAL A 63 0.29 4.61 2.97
CA VAL A 63 0.76 5.82 3.66
C VAL A 63 0.46 5.67 5.15
N TYR A 64 1.50 5.73 5.97
CA TYR A 64 1.39 5.56 7.41
C TYR A 64 1.32 6.94 8.06
N ARG A 65 0.12 7.32 8.52
CA ARG A 65 -0.19 8.59 9.20
C ARG A 65 -0.29 8.42 10.70
N GLU A 66 0.02 9.49 11.42
CA GLU A 66 -0.20 9.57 12.87
C GLU A 66 -1.53 10.28 13.20
N PRO A 67 -2.23 9.87 14.28
CA PRO A 67 -1.95 8.70 15.11
C PRO A 67 -2.58 7.44 14.50
N ARG A 68 -1.71 6.48 14.14
CA ARG A 68 -2.06 5.08 13.85
C ARG A 68 -3.08 4.81 12.74
N VAL A 69 -2.99 5.55 11.64
CA VAL A 69 -3.84 5.34 10.45
C VAL A 69 -2.96 4.90 9.29
N VAL A 70 -3.41 3.90 8.53
CA VAL A 70 -2.79 3.56 7.25
C VAL A 70 -3.79 3.82 6.14
N ASP A 71 -3.49 4.78 5.27
CA ASP A 71 -4.30 4.98 4.07
C ASP A 71 -3.71 4.24 2.89
N VAL A 72 -4.61 3.65 2.12
CA VAL A 72 -4.28 3.04 0.84
C VAL A 72 -4.90 3.89 -0.24
N TRP A 73 -4.08 4.30 -1.20
CA TRP A 73 -4.46 5.06 -2.39
C TRP A 73 -4.14 4.22 -3.62
N PHE A 74 -4.89 4.38 -4.70
CA PHE A 74 -4.55 3.75 -5.98
C PHE A 74 -4.41 4.78 -7.10
N LEU A 75 -3.51 4.48 -8.04
CA LEU A 75 -3.26 5.29 -9.21
C LEU A 75 -4.30 4.98 -10.30
N ARG A 76 -5.02 6.01 -10.73
CA ARG A 76 -5.93 6.07 -11.89
C ARG A 76 -5.11 6.48 -13.11
N VAL A 77 -4.67 5.50 -13.88
CA VAL A 77 -3.77 5.65 -15.04
C VAL A 77 -4.32 6.60 -16.12
N TYR A 78 -5.62 6.85 -16.16
CA TYR A 78 -6.29 7.62 -17.23
C TYR A 78 -6.67 9.07 -16.85
N ILE A 79 -6.24 9.58 -15.68
CA ILE A 79 -6.65 10.91 -15.21
C ILE A 79 -5.44 11.79 -14.92
N LEU A 80 -5.23 12.79 -15.80
CA LEU A 80 -4.03 13.64 -15.79
C LEU A 80 -3.94 14.61 -14.61
N HIS A 81 -5.07 15.14 -14.11
CA HIS A 81 -5.06 16.23 -13.12
C HIS A 81 -5.19 15.79 -11.65
N ARG A 82 -5.71 14.57 -11.40
CA ARG A 82 -5.82 13.96 -10.06
C ARG A 82 -5.73 12.44 -10.20
N PRO A 83 -4.52 11.90 -10.41
CA PRO A 83 -4.37 10.49 -10.71
C PRO A 83 -4.56 9.61 -9.46
N TRP A 84 -4.66 10.15 -8.26
CA TRP A 84 -4.82 9.34 -7.04
C TRP A 84 -6.22 9.42 -6.47
N ALA A 85 -6.76 8.25 -6.14
CA ALA A 85 -8.00 8.11 -5.39
C ALA A 85 -7.77 7.28 -4.12
N PRO A 86 -8.44 7.62 -3.01
CA PRO A 86 -8.40 6.79 -1.81
C PRO A 86 -9.08 5.44 -2.13
N LEU A 87 -8.51 4.36 -1.63
CA LEU A 87 -9.09 3.02 -1.70
C LEU A 87 -9.78 2.69 -0.37
N PHE A 88 -9.04 2.73 0.74
CA PHE A 88 -9.56 2.58 2.09
C PHE A 88 -8.56 3.12 3.12
N SER A 89 -9.01 3.25 4.36
CA SER A 89 -8.16 3.60 5.51
C SER A 89 -8.31 2.53 6.59
N LEU A 90 -7.18 1.98 7.00
CA LEU A 90 -7.06 1.10 8.15
C LEU A 90 -6.92 1.94 9.41
N ARG A 91 -7.93 1.88 10.27
CA ARG A 91 -7.99 2.60 11.54
C ARG A 91 -7.89 1.58 12.67
N ASP A 92 -6.68 1.17 12.99
CA ASP A 92 -6.44 0.42 14.22
C ASP A 92 -4.96 0.49 14.63
N HIS A 93 -4.78 0.52 15.95
CA HIS A 93 -3.58 0.90 16.64
C HIS A 93 -2.42 -0.10 16.51
N TRP A 94 -2.67 -1.31 15.99
CA TRP A 94 -1.66 -2.36 15.79
C TRP A 94 -1.06 -2.38 14.39
N TRP A 95 -1.82 -1.98 13.36
CA TRP A 95 -1.39 -2.10 11.97
C TRP A 95 -0.44 -0.99 11.54
N SER A 96 -0.60 0.20 12.09
CA SER A 96 0.17 1.39 11.69
C SER A 96 1.68 1.30 11.94
N CYS A 97 2.10 0.43 12.86
CA CYS A 97 3.52 0.26 13.21
C CYS A 97 4.20 -0.85 12.39
N ARG A 98 3.44 -1.67 11.66
CA ARG A 98 3.96 -2.84 10.94
C ARG A 98 3.88 -2.63 9.43
N PRO A 99 4.85 -3.17 8.65
CA PRO A 99 4.72 -3.20 7.21
C PRO A 99 3.44 -3.94 6.80
N ILE A 100 2.69 -3.33 5.88
CA ILE A 100 1.49 -3.92 5.30
C ILE A 100 1.76 -4.26 3.85
N GLN A 101 1.31 -5.45 3.42
CA GLN A 101 1.31 -5.87 2.03
C GLN A 101 -0.11 -6.13 1.57
N LEU A 102 -0.46 -5.62 0.39
CA LEU A 102 -1.72 -5.89 -0.28
C LEU A 102 -1.46 -7.00 -1.30
N LEU A 103 -2.20 -8.10 -1.20
CA LEU A 103 -1.91 -9.31 -1.96
C LEU A 103 -2.88 -9.55 -3.11
N ALA A 104 -4.19 -9.37 -2.87
CA ALA A 104 -5.22 -9.68 -3.86
C ALA A 104 -6.55 -9.00 -3.54
N TYR A 105 -7.44 -8.97 -4.53
CA TYR A 105 -8.87 -8.77 -4.29
C TYR A 105 -9.56 -10.12 -4.09
N SER A 106 -10.70 -10.13 -3.41
CA SER A 106 -11.65 -11.24 -3.48
C SER A 106 -12.25 -11.34 -4.87
N GLU A 107 -12.87 -12.47 -5.18
CA GLU A 107 -13.48 -12.73 -6.50
C GLU A 107 -14.55 -11.70 -6.86
N ASP A 108 -15.38 -11.29 -5.89
CA ASP A 108 -16.40 -10.25 -6.04
C ASP A 108 -15.84 -8.83 -5.94
N GLY A 109 -14.54 -8.67 -5.66
CA GLY A 109 -13.88 -7.38 -5.48
C GLY A 109 -14.26 -6.62 -4.21
N SER A 110 -15.08 -7.18 -3.33
CA SER A 110 -15.55 -6.50 -2.10
C SER A 110 -14.51 -6.49 -0.99
N GLN A 111 -13.48 -7.32 -1.09
CA GLN A 111 -12.45 -7.49 -0.06
C GLN A 111 -11.04 -7.42 -0.65
N VAL A 112 -10.10 -6.99 0.18
CA VAL A 112 -8.66 -7.00 -0.12
C VAL A 112 -7.97 -7.93 0.86
N LEU A 113 -7.16 -8.85 0.35
CA LEU A 113 -6.29 -9.68 1.17
C LEU A 113 -5.10 -8.84 1.62
N VAL A 114 -5.02 -8.61 2.93
CA VAL A 114 -4.01 -7.79 3.56
C VAL A 114 -3.16 -8.66 4.47
N GLN A 115 -1.84 -8.58 4.28
CA GLN A 115 -0.86 -9.15 5.18
C GLN A 115 -0.26 -8.04 6.04
N VAL A 116 -0.33 -8.21 7.36
CA VAL A 116 0.30 -7.33 8.34
C VAL A 116 1.46 -8.07 8.96
N SER A 117 2.69 -7.58 8.75
CA SER A 117 3.91 -8.29 9.15
C SER A 117 4.01 -9.69 8.52
N SER A 118 4.89 -10.56 9.03
CA SER A 118 5.08 -11.91 8.47
C SER A 118 4.03 -12.93 8.93
N THR A 119 3.16 -12.57 9.88
CA THR A 119 2.36 -13.55 10.63
C THR A 119 0.85 -13.39 10.51
N THR A 120 0.36 -12.19 10.18
CA THR A 120 -1.09 -11.91 10.22
C THR A 120 -1.61 -11.68 8.81
N LEU A 121 -2.57 -12.49 8.41
CA LEU A 121 -3.23 -12.42 7.10
C LEU A 121 -4.74 -12.28 7.32
N GLY A 122 -5.39 -11.40 6.57
CA GLY A 122 -6.82 -11.17 6.73
C GLY A 122 -7.46 -10.50 5.54
N TRP A 123 -8.75 -10.77 5.36
CA TRP A 123 -9.58 -10.12 4.37
C TRP A 123 -10.15 -8.83 4.95
N TYR A 124 -9.73 -7.69 4.39
CA TYR A 124 -10.30 -6.39 4.69
C TYR A 124 -11.53 -6.17 3.81
N ASN A 125 -12.71 -5.99 4.42
CA ASN A 125 -13.93 -5.68 3.71
C ASN A 125 -13.98 -4.17 3.40
N LEU A 126 -14.08 -3.82 2.11
CA LEU A 126 -14.06 -2.44 1.64
C LEU A 126 -15.33 -1.65 1.99
N GLU A 127 -16.45 -2.33 2.22
CA GLU A 127 -17.73 -1.71 2.54
C GLU A 127 -17.88 -1.47 4.04
N THR A 128 -17.56 -2.46 4.86
CA THR A 128 -17.75 -2.42 6.32
C THR A 128 -16.52 -1.90 7.07
N GLY A 129 -15.35 -1.93 6.45
CA GLY A 129 -14.09 -1.49 7.05
C GLY A 129 -13.49 -2.45 8.09
N GLY A 130 -14.02 -3.68 8.19
CA GLY A 130 -13.55 -4.71 9.11
C GLY A 130 -12.53 -5.67 8.49
N VAL A 131 -11.67 -6.27 9.33
CA VAL A 131 -10.77 -7.36 8.91
C VAL A 131 -11.26 -8.69 9.46
N LYS A 132 -11.41 -9.67 8.57
CA LYS A 132 -11.63 -11.06 8.93
C LYS A 132 -10.31 -11.82 8.86
N PRO A 133 -9.86 -12.49 9.94
CA PRO A 133 -8.67 -13.33 9.90
C PRO A 133 -8.77 -14.39 8.79
N PHE A 134 -7.67 -14.59 8.07
CA PHE A 134 -7.56 -15.61 7.04
C PHE A 134 -6.43 -16.56 7.43
N HIS A 135 -6.73 -17.87 7.41
CA HIS A 135 -5.78 -18.91 7.76
C HIS A 135 -5.51 -19.75 6.52
N ILE A 136 -4.22 -19.90 6.21
CA ILE A 136 -3.80 -20.79 5.13
C ILE A 136 -3.81 -22.21 5.69
N ASN A 137 -4.65 -23.07 5.11
CA ASN A 137 -4.72 -24.47 5.51
C ASN A 137 -3.32 -25.13 5.41
N GLY A 138 -2.92 -25.83 6.47
CA GLY A 138 -1.62 -26.51 6.55
C GLY A 138 -0.46 -25.65 7.07
N VAL A 139 -0.66 -24.35 7.28
CA VAL A 139 0.28 -23.50 8.02
C VAL A 139 -0.17 -23.49 9.49
N PRO A 140 0.65 -23.98 10.45
CA PRO A 140 0.29 -23.87 11.85
C PRO A 140 0.09 -22.39 12.20
N PRO A 141 -0.93 -22.04 13.01
CA PRO A 141 -1.10 -20.66 13.44
C PRO A 141 0.21 -20.22 14.07
N SER A 142 0.81 -19.16 13.52
CA SER A 142 1.94 -18.53 14.18
C SER A 142 1.48 -18.19 15.59
N SER A 143 2.29 -18.53 16.60
CA SER A 143 2.04 -18.33 18.03
C SER A 143 2.01 -16.84 18.43
N ALA A 144 1.20 -16.06 17.74
CA ALA A 144 0.80 -14.71 18.09
C ALA A 144 -0.71 -14.72 18.30
N THR A 145 -1.17 -15.53 19.24
CA THR A 145 -2.48 -15.35 19.86
C THR A 145 -2.41 -14.03 20.62
N CYS A 146 -2.88 -12.93 20.04
CA CYS A 146 -3.18 -11.73 20.80
C CYS A 146 -4.68 -11.76 21.09
N LEU A 147 -5.01 -12.25 22.28
CA LEU A 147 -6.32 -12.10 22.88
C LEU A 147 -6.67 -10.60 22.98
N PRO A 148 -7.95 -10.23 22.81
CA PRO A 148 -8.39 -8.88 23.15
C PRO A 148 -8.31 -8.70 24.67
N ILE A 149 -7.76 -7.57 25.13
CA ILE A 149 -7.99 -7.03 26.48
C ILE A 149 -8.99 -5.90 26.33
#